data_AF-A0A3A0AFN5-F1
#
_entry.id   AF-A0A3A0AFN5-F1
#
_cell.length_a   1.000
_cell.length_b   1.000
_cell.length_c   1.000
_cell.angle_alpha   90.00
_cell.angle_beta   90.00
_cell.angle_gamma   90.00
#
_symmetry.space_group_name_H-M   'P 1'
#
loop_
_entity.id
_entity.type
_entity.pdbx_description
1 polymer ?
#
loop_
_entity_poly.entity_id
_entity_poly.type
_entity_poly.pdbx_seq_one_letter_code
_entity_poly.pdbx_strand_id
1 'polypeptide(L)'
;ATSGVLDDFLQPKWPPQTFRRFNDDALLCLDVGRSRIWQHGGDRPERLDPYNVWCGEEVWRPLILSHVATQAVTAGTLTWQVRTAEGVQVAAGRVDVDQAIPAGRPCEVGMAQFTAPNYATAQPLQLEAQFACSAFTCANHWPLWVYPQPQDTPGQTALYDPARRLAPEWRALAQACAPRDLATWRGPVIAAALDVALRAHLRGGGRVLLLQDGDGPLPARRLPFWRESLKLFTPHPLWQRLPHPGFVGLQFFGMATDAAFDTAQLKRALPGLAAFTPLLRRLDAREFHLTDYLFAARLGDGVLIACSLRLQGGAGSQPTGLKRNVAGRALLAALLDELRQMAGA
;
A
#
# COMPACT_ATOMS: atom_id res chain seq x y z
N ALA A 1 -16.70 0.40 -20.60
CA ALA A 1 -16.39 1.52 -19.69
C ALA A 1 -15.10 2.18 -20.16
N THR A 2 -15.20 3.37 -20.76
CA THR A 2 -14.08 4.16 -21.25
C THR A 2 -13.33 4.86 -20.11
N SER A 3 -12.07 5.23 -20.30
CA SER A 3 -11.25 5.97 -19.30
C SER A 3 -11.54 7.47 -19.21
N GLY A 4 -12.60 7.96 -19.88
CA GLY A 4 -12.98 9.38 -19.92
C GLY A 4 -13.85 9.84 -18.74
N VAL A 5 -14.02 11.15 -18.61
CA VAL A 5 -14.88 11.80 -17.59
C VAL A 5 -16.38 11.66 -17.89
N LEU A 6 -16.69 11.45 -19.16
CA LEU A 6 -18.02 11.15 -19.66
C LEU A 6 -18.10 9.67 -20.05
N ASP A 7 -19.29 9.11 -20.01
CA ASP A 7 -19.60 7.80 -20.58
C ASP A 7 -19.80 7.87 -22.11
N ASP A 8 -20.13 6.73 -22.69
CA ASP A 8 -20.27 6.59 -24.15
C ASP A 8 -21.53 7.32 -24.67
N PHE A 9 -22.38 7.83 -23.77
CA PHE A 9 -23.55 8.67 -24.04
C PHE A 9 -23.32 10.14 -23.67
N LEU A 10 -22.06 10.54 -23.45
CA LEU A 10 -21.64 11.88 -23.03
C LEU A 10 -22.21 12.32 -21.67
N GLN A 11 -22.66 11.39 -20.83
CA GLN A 11 -23.11 11.68 -19.47
C GLN A 11 -21.93 11.70 -18.51
N PRO A 12 -21.90 12.62 -17.52
CA PRO A 12 -20.88 12.61 -16.48
C PRO A 12 -20.88 11.30 -15.70
N LYS A 13 -19.72 10.65 -15.59
CA LYS A 13 -19.58 9.43 -14.76
C LYS A 13 -19.59 9.71 -13.27
N TRP A 14 -19.37 10.97 -12.89
CA TRP A 14 -19.29 11.41 -11.51
C TRP A 14 -20.09 12.70 -11.30
N PRO A 15 -20.64 12.91 -10.10
CA PRO A 15 -21.25 14.19 -9.76
C PRO A 15 -20.27 15.35 -9.94
N PRO A 16 -20.71 16.52 -10.46
CA PRO A 16 -19.83 17.68 -10.65
C PRO A 16 -19.07 18.10 -9.39
N GLN A 17 -19.68 17.94 -8.21
CA GLN A 17 -19.06 18.27 -6.93
C GLN A 17 -17.81 17.42 -6.64
N THR A 18 -17.77 16.17 -7.09
CA THR A 18 -16.59 15.31 -6.96
C THR A 18 -15.43 15.85 -7.81
N PHE A 19 -15.74 16.33 -9.02
CA PHE A 19 -14.75 16.87 -9.94
C PHE A 19 -14.15 18.21 -9.47
N ARG A 20 -15.00 19.08 -8.89
CA ARG A 20 -14.56 20.38 -8.35
C ARG A 20 -13.47 20.22 -7.28
N ARG A 21 -13.51 19.19 -6.45
CA ARG A 21 -12.51 18.97 -5.38
C ARG A 21 -11.05 18.91 -5.84
N PHE A 22 -10.80 18.68 -7.14
CA PHE A 22 -9.45 18.69 -7.71
C PHE A 22 -9.33 19.54 -8.99
N ASN A 23 -10.39 20.26 -9.38
CA ASN A 23 -10.42 21.03 -10.64
C ASN A 23 -11.23 22.35 -10.55
N ASP A 24 -11.55 22.83 -9.35
CA ASP A 24 -12.15 24.15 -9.11
C ASP A 24 -11.09 25.26 -9.05
N ASP A 25 -11.55 26.51 -8.97
CA ASP A 25 -10.71 27.72 -8.92
C ASP A 25 -9.91 27.85 -7.62
N ALA A 26 -10.34 27.16 -6.55
CA ALA A 26 -9.63 27.08 -5.28
C ALA A 26 -9.62 25.63 -4.77
N LEU A 27 -8.42 25.12 -4.51
CA LEU A 27 -8.17 23.72 -4.19
C LEU A 27 -7.34 23.59 -2.92
N LEU A 28 -7.81 22.74 -2.01
CA LEU A 28 -6.99 22.21 -0.93
C LEU A 28 -6.36 20.90 -1.39
N CYS A 29 -5.06 20.79 -1.16
CA CYS A 29 -4.24 19.62 -1.46
C CYS A 29 -3.59 19.11 -0.16
N LEU A 30 -3.42 17.79 -0.08
CA LEU A 30 -2.67 17.15 1.00
C LEU A 30 -1.23 16.96 0.56
N ASP A 31 -0.28 17.29 1.43
CA ASP A 31 1.12 16.92 1.24
C ASP A 31 1.56 15.90 2.31
N VAL A 32 2.69 15.26 2.06
CA VAL A 32 3.48 14.56 3.08
C VAL A 32 4.80 15.28 3.19
N GLY A 33 5.16 15.68 4.42
CA GLY A 33 6.38 16.45 4.66
C GLY A 33 7.63 15.81 4.03
N ARG A 34 8.64 16.64 3.76
CA ARG A 34 9.88 16.21 3.13
C ARG A 34 10.87 15.66 4.16
N SER A 35 10.61 14.46 4.65
CA SER A 35 11.58 13.73 5.48
C SER A 35 12.86 13.43 4.69
N ARG A 36 13.99 13.37 5.37
CA ARG A 36 15.32 13.16 4.78
C ARG A 36 16.04 12.05 5.53
N ILE A 37 16.79 11.24 4.79
CA ILE A 37 17.73 10.27 5.34
C ILE A 37 19.12 10.57 4.79
N TRP A 38 20.12 10.44 5.67
CA TRP A 38 21.52 10.50 5.27
C TRP A 38 22.00 9.08 4.98
N GLN A 39 22.29 8.77 3.73
CA GLN A 39 22.69 7.43 3.32
C GLN A 39 24.01 7.50 2.55
N HIS A 40 25.04 6.78 3.05
CA HIS A 40 26.39 6.75 2.46
C HIS A 40 26.99 8.14 2.19
N GLY A 41 26.75 9.11 3.07
CA GLY A 41 27.29 10.47 2.89
C GLY A 41 26.44 11.38 2.00
N GLY A 42 25.28 10.93 1.53
CA GLY A 42 24.38 11.73 0.68
C GLY A 42 23.00 11.98 1.31
N ASP A 43 22.47 13.19 1.08
CA ASP A 43 21.09 13.56 1.41
C ASP A 43 20.11 12.90 0.42
N ARG A 44 19.14 12.14 0.93
CA ARG A 44 18.11 11.49 0.13
C ARG A 44 16.72 11.77 0.73
N PRO A 45 15.70 12.01 -0.11
CA PRO A 45 14.32 12.06 0.36
C PRO A 45 13.92 10.74 1.02
N GLU A 46 13.44 10.80 2.26
CA GLU A 46 12.75 9.70 2.92
C GLU A 46 11.26 9.84 2.61
N ARG A 47 10.75 8.96 1.75
CA ARG A 47 9.34 9.01 1.36
C ARG A 47 8.50 8.31 2.43
N LEU A 48 7.57 9.05 3.01
CA LEU A 48 6.58 8.54 3.98
C LEU A 48 5.34 8.01 3.26
N ASP A 49 4.55 7.19 3.93
CA ASP A 49 3.26 6.74 3.40
C ASP A 49 2.20 7.84 3.61
N PRO A 50 1.62 8.39 2.53
CA PRO A 50 0.62 9.45 2.64
C PRO A 50 -0.71 8.99 3.21
N TYR A 51 -1.08 7.73 3.01
CA TYR A 51 -2.44 7.25 3.25
C TYR A 51 -2.52 6.26 4.40
N ASN A 52 -1.44 5.56 4.71
CA ASN A 52 -1.43 4.53 5.74
C ASN A 52 -0.56 4.96 6.93
N VAL A 53 -1.09 4.81 8.14
CA VAL A 53 -0.42 5.21 9.39
C VAL A 53 -0.55 4.12 10.46
N TRP A 54 0.37 4.07 11.41
CA TRP A 54 0.25 3.15 12.55
C TRP A 54 -0.67 3.70 13.64
N CYS A 55 -1.37 2.81 14.35
CA CYS A 55 -2.05 3.14 15.61
C CYS A 55 -1.08 3.83 16.57
N GLY A 56 -1.54 4.91 17.22
CA GLY A 56 -0.76 5.68 18.20
C GLY A 56 0.35 6.54 17.62
N GLU A 57 0.56 6.56 16.30
CA GLU A 57 1.56 7.42 15.66
C GLU A 57 1.08 8.87 15.60
N GLU A 58 1.99 9.81 15.81
CA GLU A 58 1.74 11.22 15.54
C GLU A 58 1.69 11.48 14.03
N VAL A 59 0.52 11.90 13.56
CA VAL A 59 0.26 12.18 12.15
C VAL A 59 0.32 13.68 11.91
N TRP A 60 1.10 14.06 10.89
CA TRP A 60 1.27 15.43 10.43
C TRP A 60 0.98 15.49 8.94
N ARG A 61 0.04 16.35 8.53
CA ARG A 61 -0.37 16.50 7.14
C ARG A 61 -0.48 17.98 6.76
N PRO A 62 0.52 18.52 6.02
CA PRO A 62 0.42 19.87 5.50
C PRO A 62 -0.77 19.97 4.54
N LEU A 63 -1.51 21.07 4.67
CA LEU A 63 -2.63 21.42 3.81
C LEU A 63 -2.21 22.60 2.96
N ILE A 64 -2.14 22.37 1.66
CA ILE A 64 -1.68 23.32 0.66
C ILE A 64 -2.90 23.89 -0.06
N LEU A 65 -3.03 25.22 -0.08
CA LEU A 65 -4.04 25.92 -0.86
C LEU A 65 -3.44 26.39 -2.19
N SER A 66 -4.14 26.11 -3.28
CA SER A 66 -3.90 26.71 -4.60
C SER A 66 -5.17 27.39 -5.07
N HIS A 67 -5.11 28.67 -5.47
CA HIS A 67 -6.27 29.38 -5.98
C HIS A 67 -5.93 30.31 -7.14
N VAL A 68 -6.93 30.63 -7.98
CA VAL A 68 -6.79 31.50 -9.17
C VAL A 68 -7.52 32.85 -9.04
N ALA A 69 -7.97 33.21 -7.83
CA ALA A 69 -8.57 34.52 -7.57
C ALA A 69 -7.69 35.68 -8.08
N THR A 70 -8.28 36.81 -8.44
CA THR A 70 -7.56 37.94 -9.04
C THR A 70 -6.61 38.66 -8.08
N GLN A 71 -6.83 38.53 -6.77
CA GLN A 71 -6.06 39.19 -5.72
C GLN A 71 -5.60 38.16 -4.68
N ALA A 72 -4.54 38.53 -3.94
CA ALA A 72 -4.10 37.75 -2.79
C ALA A 72 -5.17 37.77 -1.69
N VAL A 73 -5.34 36.63 -1.01
CA VAL A 73 -6.21 36.52 0.16
C VAL A 73 -5.40 36.90 1.39
N THR A 74 -5.84 37.91 2.16
CA THR A 74 -5.10 38.42 3.31
C THR A 74 -5.39 37.71 4.62
N ALA A 75 -6.55 37.05 4.72
CA ALA A 75 -6.95 36.30 5.89
C ALA A 75 -7.89 35.15 5.51
N GLY A 76 -7.84 34.05 6.28
CA GLY A 76 -8.80 32.97 6.17
C GLY A 76 -8.74 32.03 7.36
N THR A 77 -9.67 31.09 7.41
CA THR A 77 -9.72 30.05 8.43
C THR A 77 -9.66 28.69 7.76
N LEU A 78 -8.68 27.89 8.17
CA LEU A 78 -8.62 26.47 7.90
C LEU A 78 -9.28 25.71 9.06
N THR A 79 -10.20 24.83 8.73
CA THR A 79 -10.74 23.83 9.66
C THR A 79 -10.49 22.44 9.10
N TRP A 80 -10.20 21.49 9.97
CA TRP A 80 -10.03 20.10 9.57
C TRP A 80 -10.56 19.17 10.64
N GLN A 81 -10.93 17.97 10.22
CA GLN A 81 -11.40 16.90 11.10
C GLN A 81 -11.05 15.55 10.52
N VAL A 82 -10.86 14.57 11.40
CA VAL A 82 -10.69 13.17 11.04
C VAL A 82 -11.91 12.41 11.55
N ARG A 83 -12.53 11.62 10.68
CA ARG A 83 -13.72 10.82 11.00
C ARG A 83 -13.51 9.34 10.70
N THR A 84 -14.19 8.49 11.46
CA THR A 84 -14.33 7.07 11.12
C THR A 84 -15.32 6.88 9.97
N ALA A 85 -15.42 5.66 9.43
CA ALA A 85 -16.42 5.32 8.42
C ALA A 85 -17.87 5.54 8.89
N GLU A 86 -18.11 5.44 10.20
CA GLU A 86 -19.40 5.69 10.86
C GLU A 86 -19.66 7.18 11.11
N GLY A 87 -18.73 8.06 10.71
CA GLY A 87 -18.84 9.51 10.86
C GLY A 87 -18.42 10.05 12.23
N VAL A 88 -17.90 9.20 13.13
CA VAL A 88 -17.44 9.63 14.46
C VAL A 88 -16.16 10.46 14.31
N GLN A 89 -16.17 11.68 14.86
CA GLN A 89 -14.98 12.54 14.87
C GLN A 89 -13.95 12.04 15.88
N VAL A 90 -12.74 11.74 15.41
CA VAL A 90 -11.62 11.27 16.25
C VAL A 90 -10.57 12.35 16.50
N ALA A 91 -10.50 13.36 15.63
CA ALA A 91 -9.63 14.53 15.80
C ALA A 91 -10.22 15.72 15.03
N ALA A 92 -9.87 16.93 15.44
CA ALA A 92 -10.19 18.15 14.71
C ALA A 92 -9.22 19.28 15.09
N GLY A 93 -9.14 20.28 14.21
CA GLY A 93 -8.37 21.48 14.47
C GLY A 93 -8.84 22.66 13.63
N ARG A 94 -8.40 23.84 14.07
CA ARG A 94 -8.66 25.11 13.41
C ARG A 94 -7.37 25.92 13.40
N VAL A 95 -7.08 26.56 12.28
CA VAL A 95 -5.96 27.48 12.11
C VAL A 95 -6.51 28.75 11.46
N ASP A 96 -6.33 29.88 12.12
CA ASP A 96 -6.55 31.17 11.49
C ASP A 96 -5.25 31.56 10.75
N VAL A 97 -5.39 31.96 9.49
CA VAL A 97 -4.30 32.19 8.55
C VAL A 97 -4.26 33.67 8.25
N ASP A 98 -3.33 34.38 8.89
CA ASP A 98 -3.19 35.84 8.78
C ASP A 98 -2.15 36.27 7.74
N GLN A 99 -1.42 35.31 7.17
CA GLN A 99 -0.45 35.56 6.11
C GLN A 99 -1.14 35.71 4.76
N ALA A 100 -0.67 36.65 3.95
CA ALA A 100 -1.18 36.84 2.60
C ALA A 100 -0.89 35.61 1.73
N ILE A 101 -1.94 35.06 1.13
CA ILE A 101 -1.90 33.91 0.23
C ILE A 101 -1.96 34.43 -1.21
N PRO A 102 -0.86 34.34 -1.98
CA PRO A 102 -0.81 34.86 -3.34
C PRO A 102 -1.60 34.00 -4.32
N ALA A 103 -2.32 34.66 -5.23
CA ALA A 103 -2.98 34.01 -6.34
C ALA A 103 -1.99 33.28 -7.27
N GLY A 104 -2.40 32.13 -7.78
CA GLY A 104 -1.64 31.32 -8.74
C GLY A 104 -0.43 30.60 -8.16
N ARG A 105 -0.15 30.72 -6.86
CA ARG A 105 0.99 30.06 -6.21
C ARG A 105 0.52 29.20 -5.03
N PRO A 106 0.70 27.87 -5.08
CA PRO A 106 0.38 27.00 -3.96
C PRO A 106 1.15 27.38 -2.70
N CYS A 107 0.46 27.47 -1.56
CA CYS A 107 1.06 27.76 -0.26
C CYS A 107 0.49 26.87 0.83
N GLU A 108 1.29 26.56 1.84
CA GLU A 108 0.79 25.90 3.05
C GLU A 108 -0.09 26.88 3.84
N VAL A 109 -1.31 26.45 4.15
CA VAL A 109 -2.28 27.21 4.95
C VAL A 109 -2.50 26.62 6.33
N GLY A 110 -1.84 25.50 6.63
CA GLY A 110 -1.84 24.90 7.96
C GLY A 110 -1.53 23.40 7.91
N MET A 111 -1.65 22.77 9.06
CA MET A 111 -1.30 21.37 9.28
C MET A 111 -2.47 20.67 9.98
N ALA A 112 -2.90 19.52 9.46
CA ALA A 112 -3.69 18.59 10.25
C ALA A 112 -2.72 17.75 11.11
N GLN A 113 -2.83 17.89 12.43
CA GLN A 113 -1.98 17.21 13.39
C GLN A 113 -2.83 16.45 14.40
N PHE A 114 -2.62 15.14 14.52
CA PHE A 114 -3.35 14.31 15.47
C PHE A 114 -2.60 13.01 15.78
N THR A 115 -2.86 12.42 16.93
CA THR A 115 -2.44 11.05 17.23
C THR A 115 -3.41 10.07 16.57
N ALA A 116 -2.90 9.13 15.77
CA ALA A 116 -3.74 8.11 15.16
C ALA A 116 -4.43 7.26 16.25
N PRO A 117 -5.76 7.05 16.18
CA PRO A 117 -6.49 6.28 17.18
C PRO A 117 -5.99 4.83 17.26
N ASN A 118 -6.12 4.22 18.43
CA ASN A 118 -5.75 2.82 18.64
C ASN A 118 -6.93 1.90 18.32
N TYR A 119 -6.71 0.97 17.40
CA TYR A 119 -7.67 -0.08 17.03
C TYR A 119 -7.03 -1.46 17.12
N ALA A 120 -7.86 -2.47 17.40
CA ALA A 120 -7.44 -3.87 17.39
C ALA A 120 -7.28 -4.43 15.96
N THR A 121 -8.00 -3.85 14.99
CA THR A 121 -7.94 -4.19 13.57
C THR A 121 -7.73 -2.94 12.75
N ALA A 122 -7.27 -3.08 11.51
CA ALA A 122 -7.10 -1.92 10.64
C ALA A 122 -8.44 -1.22 10.39
N GLN A 123 -8.46 0.11 10.37
CA GLN A 123 -9.67 0.92 10.19
C GLN A 123 -9.48 1.99 9.12
N PRO A 124 -10.47 2.20 8.23
CA PRO A 124 -10.50 3.35 7.35
C PRO A 124 -10.90 4.61 8.13
N LEU A 125 -10.22 5.71 7.86
CA LEU A 125 -10.56 7.05 8.33
C LEU A 125 -10.68 8.00 7.13
N GLN A 126 -11.28 9.16 7.37
CA GLN A 126 -11.38 10.23 6.42
C GLN A 126 -10.87 11.53 7.05
N LEU A 127 -9.83 12.12 6.47
CA LEU A 127 -9.42 13.49 6.78
C LEU A 127 -10.20 14.43 5.88
N GLU A 128 -10.94 15.35 6.48
CA GLU A 128 -11.69 16.40 5.79
C GLU A 128 -11.11 17.76 6.18
N ALA A 129 -10.95 18.65 5.21
CA ALA A 129 -10.47 20.01 5.44
C ALA A 129 -11.30 21.00 4.64
N GLN A 130 -11.53 22.17 5.22
CA GLN A 130 -12.18 23.31 4.59
C GLN A 130 -11.39 24.58 4.89
N PHE A 131 -11.17 25.38 3.87
CA PHE A 131 -10.61 26.71 3.98
C PHE A 131 -11.66 27.72 3.54
N ALA A 132 -11.91 28.72 4.38
CA ALA A 132 -12.85 29.80 4.12
C ALA A 132 -12.16 31.15 4.28
N CYS A 133 -12.39 32.05 3.32
CA CYS A 133 -11.96 33.44 3.37
C CYS A 133 -13.07 34.34 2.83
N SER A 134 -12.80 35.65 2.73
CA SER A 134 -13.76 36.62 2.17
C SER A 134 -14.06 36.38 0.68
N ALA A 135 -13.14 35.77 -0.07
CA ALA A 135 -13.26 35.60 -1.51
C ALA A 135 -13.88 34.25 -1.92
N PHE A 136 -13.61 33.17 -1.18
CA PHE A 136 -14.08 31.83 -1.51
C PHE A 136 -14.11 30.90 -0.30
N THR A 137 -14.77 29.77 -0.49
CA THR A 137 -14.66 28.61 0.40
C THR A 137 -14.36 27.39 -0.46
N CYS A 138 -13.40 26.58 -0.04
CA CYS A 138 -13.07 25.32 -0.69
C CYS A 138 -12.88 24.23 0.35
N ALA A 139 -13.18 22.99 -0.04
CA ALA A 139 -13.09 21.84 0.84
C ALA A 139 -12.63 20.61 0.08
N ASN A 140 -11.88 19.74 0.74
CA ASN A 140 -11.45 18.47 0.20
C ASN A 140 -11.38 17.41 1.31
N HIS A 141 -11.28 16.15 0.90
CA HIS A 141 -11.05 15.06 1.81
C HIS A 141 -10.11 14.02 1.23
N TRP A 142 -9.47 13.27 2.12
CA TRP A 142 -8.55 12.21 1.77
C TRP A 142 -8.81 10.99 2.64
N PRO A 143 -8.84 9.78 2.04
CA PRO A 143 -8.93 8.58 2.82
C PRO A 143 -7.59 8.31 3.52
N LEU A 144 -7.67 7.84 4.74
CA LEU A 144 -6.55 7.34 5.52
C LEU A 144 -6.87 5.93 6.02
N TRP A 145 -5.84 5.15 6.32
CA TRP A 145 -5.98 3.84 6.95
C TRP A 145 -5.04 3.75 8.14
N VAL A 146 -5.61 3.37 9.29
CA VAL A 146 -4.85 3.17 10.52
C VAL A 146 -4.70 1.68 10.77
N TYR A 147 -3.47 1.25 11.05
CA TYR A 147 -3.14 -0.16 11.26
C TYR A 147 -2.59 -0.40 12.67
N PRO A 148 -3.03 -1.47 13.37
CA PRO A 148 -2.29 -1.93 14.54
C PRO A 148 -0.86 -2.32 14.12
N GLN A 149 0.12 -1.97 14.95
CA GLN A 149 1.51 -2.37 14.70
C GLN A 149 1.62 -3.90 14.80
N PRO A 150 2.22 -4.57 13.79
CA PRO A 150 2.49 -5.99 13.88
C PRO A 150 3.41 -6.32 15.05
N GLN A 151 3.09 -7.39 15.77
CA GLN A 151 4.02 -7.96 16.75
C GLN A 151 5.05 -8.81 16.02
N ASP A 152 6.30 -8.36 16.00
CA ASP A 152 7.40 -9.17 15.55
C ASP A 152 7.74 -10.23 16.59
N THR A 153 7.89 -11.47 16.14
CA THR A 153 8.40 -12.55 16.97
C THR A 153 9.74 -13.03 16.41
N PRO A 154 10.86 -12.47 16.89
CA PRO A 154 12.19 -12.85 16.43
C PRO A 154 12.39 -14.37 16.52
N GLY A 155 13.06 -14.94 15.51
CA GLY A 155 13.34 -16.37 15.45
C GLY A 155 12.18 -17.27 15.00
N GLN A 156 10.98 -16.72 14.74
CA GLN A 156 9.86 -17.52 14.20
C GLN A 156 9.74 -17.48 12.66
N THR A 157 10.48 -16.60 12.01
CA THR A 157 10.49 -16.46 10.55
C THR A 157 11.92 -16.48 10.03
N ALA A 158 12.16 -17.29 8.99
CA ALA A 158 13.44 -17.38 8.31
C ALA A 158 13.47 -16.48 7.07
N LEU A 159 14.66 -15.99 6.72
CA LEU A 159 14.94 -15.23 5.52
C LEU A 159 15.88 -16.03 4.61
N TYR A 160 15.34 -16.53 3.51
CA TYR A 160 16.08 -17.27 2.48
C TYR A 160 16.32 -16.38 1.24
N ASP A 161 17.45 -15.67 1.26
CA ASP A 161 17.84 -14.76 0.18
C ASP A 161 19.32 -14.99 -0.22
N PRO A 162 19.63 -16.11 -0.91
CA PRO A 162 21.00 -16.49 -1.23
C PRO A 162 21.70 -15.48 -2.15
N ALA A 163 20.94 -14.76 -2.97
CA ALA A 163 21.45 -13.75 -3.90
C ALA A 163 21.48 -12.33 -3.29
N ARG A 164 21.09 -12.16 -2.02
CA ARG A 164 21.03 -10.87 -1.31
C ARG A 164 20.23 -9.80 -2.09
N ARG A 165 19.11 -10.19 -2.70
CA ARG A 165 18.23 -9.30 -3.46
C ARG A 165 17.39 -8.40 -2.55
N LEU A 166 17.12 -8.84 -1.32
CA LEU A 166 16.30 -8.10 -0.37
C LEU A 166 17.15 -7.08 0.39
N ALA A 167 16.54 -5.93 0.65
CA ALA A 167 17.18 -4.85 1.40
C ALA A 167 17.61 -5.30 2.82
N PRO A 168 18.65 -4.71 3.41
CA PRO A 168 19.15 -5.12 4.73
C PRO A 168 18.10 -5.14 5.85
N GLU A 169 17.09 -4.28 5.79
CA GLU A 169 16.00 -4.21 6.77
C GLU A 169 15.23 -5.52 6.93
N TRP A 170 15.17 -6.38 5.89
CA TRP A 170 14.51 -7.69 5.97
C TRP A 170 15.16 -8.60 7.02
N ARG A 171 16.46 -8.40 7.31
CA ARG A 171 17.19 -9.15 8.35
C ARG A 171 16.82 -8.73 9.77
N ALA A 172 16.22 -7.55 9.94
CA ALA A 172 15.68 -7.14 11.23
C ALA A 172 14.37 -7.89 11.55
N LEU A 173 13.68 -8.42 10.54
CA LEU A 173 12.38 -9.09 10.67
C LEU A 173 12.48 -10.61 10.72
N ALA A 174 13.53 -11.18 10.15
CA ALA A 174 13.65 -12.62 9.97
C ALA A 174 15.10 -13.09 10.09
N GLN A 175 15.26 -14.31 10.62
CA GLN A 175 16.57 -14.91 10.81
C GLN A 175 17.13 -15.38 9.46
N ALA A 176 18.34 -14.92 9.12
CA ALA A 176 19.02 -15.40 7.91
C ALA A 176 19.14 -16.93 7.92
N CYS A 177 18.74 -17.55 6.82
CA CYS A 177 18.65 -19.00 6.67
C CYS A 177 19.48 -19.44 5.48
N ALA A 178 20.41 -20.38 5.69
CA ALA A 178 21.15 -21.05 4.62
C ALA A 178 20.37 -22.28 4.11
N PRO A 179 20.74 -22.85 2.95
CA PRO A 179 20.05 -24.02 2.39
C PRO A 179 19.95 -25.21 3.35
N ARG A 180 21.00 -25.45 4.16
CA ARG A 180 21.05 -26.54 5.15
C ARG A 180 20.06 -26.35 6.30
N ASP A 181 19.74 -25.10 6.65
CA ASP A 181 18.89 -24.77 7.79
C ASP A 181 17.39 -25.01 7.45
N LEU A 182 17.03 -24.99 6.15
CA LEU A 182 15.67 -25.25 5.67
C LEU A 182 15.17 -26.66 6.01
N ALA A 183 16.07 -27.64 6.18
CA ALA A 183 15.69 -29.02 6.49
C ALA A 183 15.07 -29.17 7.89
N THR A 184 15.49 -28.33 8.84
CA THR A 184 15.03 -28.35 10.23
C THR A 184 14.08 -27.20 10.56
N TRP A 185 14.05 -26.16 9.72
CA TRP A 185 13.17 -25.02 9.91
C TRP A 185 11.69 -25.43 9.86
N ARG A 186 10.92 -25.03 10.86
CA ARG A 186 9.48 -25.31 10.93
C ARG A 186 8.61 -24.09 10.67
N GLY A 187 9.09 -22.87 10.94
CA GLY A 187 8.31 -21.63 10.78
C GLY A 187 8.13 -21.21 9.31
N PRO A 188 7.44 -20.09 9.05
CA PRO A 188 7.43 -19.46 7.73
C PRO A 188 8.84 -19.06 7.27
N VAL A 189 9.05 -19.11 5.95
CA VAL A 189 10.27 -18.67 5.26
C VAL A 189 9.91 -17.56 4.29
N ILE A 190 10.48 -16.37 4.46
CA ILE A 190 10.47 -15.32 3.45
C ILE A 190 11.59 -15.63 2.46
N ALA A 191 11.28 -15.73 1.18
CA ALA A 191 12.25 -16.11 0.16
C ALA A 191 12.27 -15.14 -1.03
N ALA A 192 13.46 -14.95 -1.62
CA ALA A 192 13.65 -14.24 -2.89
C ALA A 192 14.12 -15.16 -4.04
N ALA A 193 14.19 -16.47 -3.78
CA ALA A 193 14.60 -17.51 -4.71
C ALA A 193 13.70 -18.75 -4.55
N LEU A 194 13.65 -19.63 -5.55
CA LEU A 194 12.93 -20.91 -5.50
C LEU A 194 13.79 -22.02 -6.15
N ASP A 195 14.94 -22.26 -5.56
CA ASP A 195 15.91 -23.27 -5.99
C ASP A 195 15.57 -24.67 -5.47
N VAL A 196 16.49 -25.62 -5.67
CA VAL A 196 16.33 -27.02 -5.25
C VAL A 196 16.09 -27.15 -3.74
N ALA A 197 16.78 -26.36 -2.90
CA ALA A 197 16.67 -26.47 -1.46
C ALA A 197 15.30 -25.98 -0.96
N LEU A 198 14.82 -24.83 -1.48
CA LEU A 198 13.51 -24.32 -1.10
C LEU A 198 12.36 -25.18 -1.65
N ARG A 199 12.53 -25.77 -2.85
CA ARG A 199 11.57 -26.74 -3.40
C ARG A 199 11.52 -28.02 -2.56
N ALA A 200 12.66 -28.50 -2.06
CA ALA A 200 12.69 -29.65 -1.15
C ALA A 200 12.00 -29.32 0.19
N HIS A 201 12.25 -28.12 0.73
CA HIS A 201 11.55 -27.63 1.93
C HIS A 201 10.04 -27.60 1.73
N LEU A 202 9.55 -26.99 0.63
CA LEU A 202 8.12 -27.01 0.28
C LEU A 202 7.56 -28.42 0.18
N ARG A 203 8.21 -29.33 -0.55
CA ARG A 203 7.73 -30.71 -0.66
C ARG A 203 7.61 -31.42 0.68
N GLY A 204 8.50 -31.11 1.62
CA GLY A 204 8.51 -31.66 2.99
C GLY A 204 7.60 -30.94 3.99
N GLY A 205 6.58 -30.20 3.54
CA GLY A 205 5.65 -29.49 4.43
C GLY A 205 6.04 -28.06 4.77
N GLY A 206 7.04 -27.51 4.08
CA GLY A 206 7.55 -26.17 4.29
C GLY A 206 6.55 -25.07 3.96
N ARG A 207 6.78 -23.89 4.52
CA ARG A 207 5.87 -22.73 4.44
C ARG A 207 6.61 -21.52 3.93
N VAL A 208 6.29 -21.07 2.74
CA VAL A 208 7.10 -20.07 2.03
C VAL A 208 6.27 -18.88 1.60
N LEU A 209 6.73 -17.68 1.94
CA LEU A 209 6.36 -16.43 1.29
C LEU A 209 7.44 -16.08 0.27
N LEU A 210 7.17 -16.30 -1.02
CA LEU A 210 8.07 -15.92 -2.10
C LEU A 210 7.78 -14.48 -2.54
N LEU A 211 8.79 -13.63 -2.47
CA LEU A 211 8.75 -12.25 -2.94
C LEU A 211 9.39 -12.16 -4.33
N GLN A 212 8.66 -11.62 -5.30
CA GLN A 212 9.15 -11.43 -6.66
C GLN A 212 8.48 -10.22 -7.33
N ASP A 213 9.11 -9.05 -7.30
CA ASP A 213 8.62 -7.80 -7.88
C ASP A 213 9.08 -7.56 -9.34
N GLY A 214 9.53 -8.62 -10.02
CA GLY A 214 10.11 -8.55 -11.36
C GLY A 214 10.44 -9.94 -11.91
N ASP A 215 11.56 -10.04 -12.62
CA ASP A 215 12.05 -11.33 -13.11
C ASP A 215 12.58 -12.14 -11.92
N GLY A 216 12.29 -13.43 -11.97
CA GLY A 216 12.59 -14.31 -10.85
C GLY A 216 12.21 -15.75 -11.15
N PRO A 217 12.17 -16.57 -10.10
CA PRO A 217 11.96 -18.01 -10.25
C PRO A 217 10.61 -18.42 -10.86
N LEU A 218 9.59 -17.56 -10.77
CA LEU A 218 8.28 -17.82 -11.37
C LEU A 218 8.07 -16.95 -12.63
N PRO A 219 7.36 -17.47 -13.64
CA PRO A 219 6.94 -16.68 -14.79
C PRO A 219 6.16 -15.44 -14.34
N ALA A 220 6.61 -14.27 -14.80
CA ALA A 220 5.96 -13.01 -14.55
C ALA A 220 5.93 -12.16 -15.83
N ARG A 221 4.90 -11.33 -15.96
CA ARG A 221 4.80 -10.32 -17.01
C ARG A 221 5.17 -8.96 -16.42
N ARG A 222 5.91 -8.15 -17.19
CA ARG A 222 6.15 -6.73 -16.87
C ARG A 222 4.94 -5.92 -17.27
N LEU A 223 4.24 -5.37 -16.28
CA LEU A 223 3.00 -4.65 -16.48
C LEU A 223 2.77 -3.65 -15.33
N PRO A 224 2.40 -2.40 -15.64
CA PRO A 224 2.25 -1.35 -14.63
C PRO A 224 1.05 -1.63 -13.73
N PHE A 225 1.17 -1.43 -12.41
CA PHE A 225 0.06 -1.69 -11.48
C PHE A 225 -1.20 -0.93 -11.87
N TRP A 226 -1.15 0.37 -12.10
CA TRP A 226 -2.35 1.20 -12.23
C TRP A 226 -2.98 1.21 -13.62
N ARG A 227 -2.16 1.17 -14.67
CA ARG A 227 -2.62 1.39 -16.04
C ARG A 227 -3.44 0.19 -16.53
N GLU A 228 -4.57 0.49 -17.15
CA GLU A 228 -5.38 -0.43 -17.98
C GLU A 228 -5.67 -1.78 -17.30
N SER A 229 -6.01 -1.76 -16.02
CA SER A 229 -6.24 -3.00 -15.29
C SER A 229 -7.23 -2.88 -14.13
N LEU A 230 -8.06 -3.91 -13.99
CA LEU A 230 -8.93 -4.11 -12.84
C LEU A 230 -8.26 -5.08 -11.87
N LYS A 231 -8.31 -4.79 -10.57
CA LYS A 231 -7.75 -5.67 -9.54
C LYS A 231 -8.91 -6.36 -8.86
N LEU A 232 -8.84 -7.67 -8.79
CA LEU A 232 -9.93 -8.50 -8.31
C LEU A 232 -9.47 -9.17 -7.03
N PHE A 233 -10.11 -8.82 -5.92
CA PHE A 233 -9.94 -9.51 -4.65
C PHE A 233 -10.70 -10.83 -4.70
N THR A 234 -9.99 -11.93 -4.53
CA THR A 234 -10.63 -13.23 -4.31
C THR A 234 -11.05 -13.30 -2.85
N PRO A 235 -12.27 -13.79 -2.51
CA PRO A 235 -12.71 -13.91 -1.12
C PRO A 235 -11.68 -14.67 -0.27
N HIS A 236 -11.13 -14.00 0.74
CA HIS A 236 -10.10 -14.56 1.62
C HIS A 236 -10.04 -13.79 2.95
N PRO A 237 -9.87 -14.45 4.11
CA PRO A 237 -9.77 -13.80 5.43
C PRO A 237 -8.70 -12.71 5.52
N LEU A 238 -7.56 -12.89 4.84
CA LEU A 238 -6.52 -11.88 4.64
C LEU A 238 -7.05 -10.46 4.42
N TRP A 239 -8.12 -10.30 3.63
CA TRP A 239 -8.65 -8.99 3.27
C TRP A 239 -9.38 -8.27 4.41
N GLN A 240 -9.75 -8.97 5.48
CA GLN A 240 -10.25 -8.34 6.70
C GLN A 240 -9.16 -7.55 7.44
N ARG A 241 -7.88 -7.83 7.17
CA ARG A 241 -6.74 -7.11 7.76
C ARG A 241 -6.32 -5.87 6.97
N LEU A 242 -6.87 -5.70 5.77
CA LEU A 242 -6.67 -4.53 4.92
C LEU A 242 -8.04 -4.06 4.42
N PRO A 243 -8.84 -3.35 5.24
CA PRO A 243 -10.21 -3.00 4.87
C PRO A 243 -10.23 -2.19 3.58
N HIS A 244 -10.98 -2.69 2.60
CA HIS A 244 -11.07 -2.13 1.26
C HIS A 244 -12.52 -2.17 0.74
N PRO A 245 -12.94 -1.20 -0.08
CA PRO A 245 -14.30 -1.12 -0.64
C PRO A 245 -14.51 -2.04 -1.86
N GLY A 246 -13.79 -3.16 -1.96
CA GLY A 246 -13.84 -4.06 -3.12
C GLY A 246 -12.93 -3.69 -4.30
N PHE A 247 -12.17 -2.60 -4.23
CA PHE A 247 -11.18 -2.20 -5.25
C PHE A 247 -9.88 -1.71 -4.61
N VAL A 248 -8.78 -1.77 -5.37
CA VAL A 248 -7.50 -1.20 -4.94
C VAL A 248 -7.53 0.32 -5.12
N GLY A 249 -7.18 1.05 -4.07
CA GLY A 249 -7.13 2.51 -4.09
C GLY A 249 -5.83 3.04 -3.49
N LEU A 250 -5.89 4.24 -2.94
CA LEU A 250 -4.75 4.94 -2.35
C LEU A 250 -4.06 4.15 -1.22
N GLN A 251 -4.79 3.29 -0.50
CA GLN A 251 -4.24 2.31 0.46
C GLN A 251 -3.10 1.46 -0.14
N PHE A 252 -3.22 1.07 -1.41
CA PHE A 252 -2.27 0.20 -2.12
C PHE A 252 -1.17 0.99 -2.85
N PHE A 253 -1.14 2.32 -2.74
CA PHE A 253 -0.17 3.19 -3.41
C PHE A 253 1.27 2.73 -3.19
N GLY A 254 1.65 2.50 -1.93
CA GLY A 254 2.99 2.06 -1.55
C GLY A 254 3.36 0.64 -1.99
N MET A 255 2.38 -0.19 -2.36
CA MET A 255 2.61 -1.60 -2.73
C MET A 255 2.55 -1.84 -4.25
N ALA A 256 2.17 -0.83 -5.02
CA ALA A 256 2.06 -0.94 -6.47
C ALA A 256 3.37 -1.44 -7.09
N THR A 257 3.26 -2.33 -8.07
CA THR A 257 4.38 -3.05 -8.68
C THR A 257 4.30 -3.03 -10.20
N ASP A 258 5.40 -3.37 -10.86
CA ASP A 258 5.48 -3.45 -12.33
C ASP A 258 5.54 -4.90 -12.83
N ALA A 259 5.16 -5.86 -11.96
CA ALA A 259 5.15 -7.27 -12.27
C ALA A 259 3.92 -7.99 -11.69
N ALA A 260 3.38 -8.94 -12.45
CA ALA A 260 2.38 -9.89 -12.00
C ALA A 260 2.75 -11.28 -12.52
N PHE A 261 2.44 -12.33 -11.77
CA PHE A 261 2.70 -13.70 -12.15
C PHE A 261 1.85 -14.10 -13.36
N ASP A 262 2.47 -14.77 -14.31
CA ASP A 262 1.77 -15.31 -15.49
C ASP A 262 1.08 -16.62 -15.11
N THR A 263 -0.18 -16.52 -14.71
CA THR A 263 -1.01 -17.62 -14.22
C THR A 263 -1.02 -18.81 -15.18
N ALA A 264 -1.07 -18.57 -16.48
CA ALA A 264 -1.12 -19.62 -17.50
C ALA A 264 0.17 -20.45 -17.55
N GLN A 265 1.31 -19.84 -17.19
CA GLN A 265 2.61 -20.50 -17.18
C GLN A 265 3.00 -21.11 -15.83
N LEU A 266 2.30 -20.74 -14.74
CA LEU A 266 2.63 -21.19 -13.37
C LEU A 266 2.60 -22.72 -13.22
N LYS A 267 1.62 -23.42 -13.81
CA LYS A 267 1.52 -24.89 -13.71
C LYS A 267 2.78 -25.59 -14.23
N ARG A 268 3.42 -25.03 -15.27
CA ARG A 268 4.68 -25.55 -15.83
C ARG A 268 5.87 -25.23 -14.94
N ALA A 269 5.91 -24.03 -14.37
CA ALA A 269 7.01 -23.58 -13.50
C ALA A 269 6.98 -24.18 -12.07
N LEU A 270 5.81 -24.67 -11.67
CA LEU A 270 5.55 -25.30 -10.37
C LEU A 270 5.15 -26.77 -10.56
N PRO A 271 6.10 -27.66 -10.92
CA PRO A 271 5.81 -29.08 -11.01
C PRO A 271 5.37 -29.62 -9.64
N GLY A 272 4.26 -30.35 -9.59
CA GLY A 272 3.65 -30.84 -8.36
C GLY A 272 2.67 -29.85 -7.71
N LEU A 273 2.22 -28.82 -8.43
CA LEU A 273 1.14 -27.92 -8.00
C LEU A 273 -0.16 -28.72 -7.79
N ALA A 274 -0.53 -28.91 -6.52
CA ALA A 274 -1.71 -29.68 -6.12
C ALA A 274 -2.95 -28.79 -5.95
N ALA A 275 -2.77 -27.54 -5.54
CA ALA A 275 -3.84 -26.56 -5.40
C ALA A 275 -3.31 -25.17 -5.72
N PHE A 276 -4.18 -24.31 -6.26
CA PHE A 276 -3.88 -22.92 -6.60
C PHE A 276 -5.08 -22.05 -6.22
N THR A 277 -4.83 -21.05 -5.39
CA THR A 277 -5.84 -20.11 -4.90
C THR A 277 -5.36 -18.69 -5.20
N PRO A 278 -5.96 -17.97 -6.17
CA PRO A 278 -5.65 -16.57 -6.36
C PRO A 278 -6.08 -15.78 -5.12
N LEU A 279 -5.32 -14.74 -4.78
CA LEU A 279 -5.68 -13.83 -3.70
C LEU A 279 -5.99 -12.44 -4.26
N LEU A 280 -5.04 -11.87 -5.00
CA LEU A 280 -5.21 -10.59 -5.69
C LEU A 280 -4.87 -10.75 -7.18
N ARG A 281 -5.91 -10.69 -8.02
CA ARG A 281 -5.75 -10.82 -9.48
C ARG A 281 -5.66 -9.47 -10.15
N ARG A 282 -5.09 -9.48 -11.35
CA ARG A 282 -5.17 -8.43 -12.35
C ARG A 282 -5.93 -8.97 -13.55
N LEU A 283 -6.98 -8.27 -13.96
CA LEU A 283 -7.53 -8.37 -15.30
C LEU A 283 -6.95 -7.23 -16.14
N ASP A 284 -6.21 -7.57 -17.19
CA ASP A 284 -5.79 -6.60 -18.18
C ASP A 284 -7.01 -6.13 -18.99
N ALA A 285 -7.31 -4.83 -18.96
CA ALA A 285 -8.52 -4.28 -19.57
C ALA A 285 -8.43 -4.15 -21.09
N ARG A 286 -7.24 -4.36 -21.69
CA ARG A 286 -7.05 -4.35 -23.15
C ARG A 286 -7.03 -5.75 -23.72
N GLU A 287 -6.22 -6.61 -23.11
CA GLU A 287 -5.99 -7.97 -23.61
C GLU A 287 -6.95 -9.00 -23.02
N PHE A 288 -7.69 -8.65 -21.96
CA PHE A 288 -8.58 -9.56 -21.23
C PHE A 288 -7.87 -10.80 -20.66
N HIS A 289 -6.58 -10.69 -20.40
CA HIS A 289 -5.79 -11.74 -19.76
C HIS A 289 -5.75 -11.54 -18.25
N LEU A 290 -5.80 -12.66 -17.52
CA LEU A 290 -5.63 -12.70 -16.07
C LEU A 290 -4.18 -12.98 -15.70
N THR A 291 -3.67 -12.20 -14.76
CA THR A 291 -2.41 -12.45 -14.03
C THR A 291 -2.66 -12.28 -12.54
N ASP A 292 -1.74 -12.74 -11.70
CA ASP A 292 -1.89 -12.66 -10.23
C ASP A 292 -0.78 -11.80 -9.61
N TYR A 293 -1.15 -10.85 -8.75
CA TYR A 293 -0.18 -10.15 -7.90
C TYR A 293 0.14 -10.92 -6.63
N LEU A 294 -0.83 -11.71 -6.16
CA LEU A 294 -0.74 -12.51 -4.95
C LEU A 294 -1.55 -13.79 -5.16
N PHE A 295 -0.95 -14.94 -4.87
CA PHE A 295 -1.64 -16.23 -4.86
C PHE A 295 -1.06 -17.16 -3.78
N ALA A 296 -1.86 -18.13 -3.36
CA ALA A 296 -1.45 -19.27 -2.56
C ALA A 296 -1.45 -20.55 -3.41
N ALA A 297 -0.54 -21.47 -3.13
CA ALA A 297 -0.36 -22.72 -3.84
C ALA A 297 0.10 -23.83 -2.89
N ARG A 298 -0.36 -25.05 -3.14
CA ARG A 298 0.12 -26.25 -2.43
C ARG A 298 1.08 -27.04 -3.33
N LEU A 299 2.27 -27.34 -2.81
CA LEU A 299 3.35 -28.02 -3.53
C LEU A 299 3.88 -29.18 -2.68
N GLY A 300 3.51 -30.41 -3.02
CA GLY A 300 3.66 -31.54 -2.10
C GLY A 300 2.85 -31.29 -0.82
N ASP A 301 3.49 -31.44 0.33
CA ASP A 301 2.85 -31.21 1.63
C ASP A 301 2.95 -29.74 2.10
N GLY A 302 3.69 -28.89 1.38
CA GLY A 302 3.94 -27.51 1.77
C GLY A 302 3.06 -26.48 1.08
N VAL A 303 3.15 -25.26 1.62
CA VAL A 303 2.36 -24.09 1.20
C VAL A 303 3.29 -22.99 0.72
N LEU A 304 2.99 -22.47 -0.46
CA LEU A 304 3.63 -21.31 -1.06
C LEU A 304 2.60 -20.18 -1.17
N ILE A 305 2.90 -19.03 -0.58
CA ILE A 305 2.29 -17.77 -0.98
C ILE A 305 3.32 -17.01 -1.83
N ALA A 306 2.96 -16.63 -3.05
CA ALA A 306 3.82 -15.82 -3.91
C ALA A 306 3.24 -14.42 -4.06
N CYS A 307 4.08 -13.40 -3.86
CA CYS A 307 3.70 -11.99 -3.84
C CYS A 307 4.63 -11.19 -4.76
N SER A 308 4.03 -10.46 -5.72
CA SER A 308 4.77 -9.54 -6.58
C SER A 308 4.60 -8.07 -6.19
N LEU A 309 3.77 -7.78 -5.18
CA LEU A 309 3.61 -6.44 -4.62
C LEU A 309 4.91 -5.96 -3.96
N ARG A 310 5.18 -4.65 -4.04
CA ARG A 310 6.36 -4.04 -3.41
C ARG A 310 6.10 -3.79 -1.93
N LEU A 311 6.26 -4.81 -1.08
CA LEU A 311 5.98 -4.67 0.35
C LEU A 311 6.87 -3.61 1.04
N GLN A 312 8.09 -3.38 0.57
CA GLN A 312 8.94 -2.25 1.02
C GLN A 312 8.74 -0.95 0.24
N GLY A 313 7.89 -0.94 -0.79
CA GLY A 313 7.69 0.21 -1.69
C GLY A 313 8.94 0.57 -2.50
N GLY A 314 9.24 1.87 -2.56
CA GLY A 314 10.47 2.41 -3.16
C GLY A 314 10.43 2.73 -4.66
N ALA A 315 9.31 2.51 -5.37
CA ALA A 315 9.18 2.94 -6.76
C ALA A 315 8.60 4.37 -6.86
N GLY A 316 9.28 5.25 -7.62
CA GLY A 316 8.80 6.61 -7.83
C GLY A 316 8.50 7.31 -6.50
N SER A 317 7.24 7.72 -6.29
CA SER A 317 6.77 8.41 -5.08
C SER A 317 6.25 7.54 -3.94
N GLN A 318 6.43 6.23 -4.02
CA GLN A 318 6.06 5.32 -2.93
C GLN A 318 6.88 5.59 -1.65
N PRO A 319 6.32 5.27 -0.47
CA PRO A 319 7.11 5.14 0.74
C PRO A 319 8.28 4.18 0.54
N THR A 320 9.39 4.43 1.24
CA THR A 320 10.62 3.63 1.12
C THR A 320 10.91 2.84 2.39
N GLY A 321 11.00 1.53 2.26
CA GLY A 321 11.34 0.60 3.33
C GLY A 321 10.14 0.09 4.10
N LEU A 322 10.30 -1.04 4.78
CA LEU A 322 9.27 -1.70 5.59
C LEU A 322 8.84 -0.87 6.79
N LYS A 323 9.70 0.04 7.26
CA LYS A 323 9.35 1.00 8.32
C LYS A 323 8.33 2.04 7.84
N ARG A 324 8.46 2.50 6.59
CA ARG A 324 7.66 3.63 6.07
C ARG A 324 6.47 3.16 5.25
N ASN A 325 6.53 2.02 4.59
CA ASN A 325 5.40 1.45 3.85
C ASN A 325 4.48 0.68 4.81
N VAL A 326 3.61 1.43 5.50
CA VAL A 326 2.73 0.89 6.55
C VAL A 326 1.84 -0.22 6.02
N ALA A 327 1.14 -0.01 4.90
CA ALA A 327 0.27 -1.03 4.33
C ALA A 327 1.05 -2.25 3.83
N GLY A 328 2.24 -2.05 3.22
CA GLY A 328 3.13 -3.14 2.82
C GLY A 328 3.59 -3.99 4.01
N ARG A 329 3.91 -3.34 5.13
CA ARG A 329 4.30 -4.00 6.37
C ARG A 329 3.15 -4.73 7.05
N ALA A 330 1.95 -4.14 7.06
CA ALA A 330 0.75 -4.77 7.57
C ALA A 330 0.37 -6.01 6.73
N LEU A 331 0.45 -5.90 5.40
CA LEU A 331 0.22 -7.04 4.50
C LEU A 331 1.26 -8.14 4.72
N LEU A 332 2.55 -7.80 4.87
CA LEU A 332 3.59 -8.78 5.19
C LEU A 332 3.25 -9.57 6.45
N ALA A 333 2.90 -8.89 7.54
CA ALA A 333 2.50 -9.55 8.79
C ALA A 333 1.28 -10.45 8.58
N ALA A 334 0.30 -9.97 7.81
CA ALA A 334 -0.89 -10.73 7.48
C ALA A 334 -0.56 -12.03 6.72
N LEU A 335 0.28 -11.97 5.69
CA LEU A 335 0.72 -13.13 4.92
C LEU A 335 1.51 -14.13 5.76
N LEU A 336 2.35 -13.67 6.68
CA LEU A 336 3.10 -14.55 7.58
C LEU A 336 2.18 -15.28 8.56
N ASP A 337 1.16 -14.60 9.09
CA ASP A 337 0.16 -15.21 9.96
C ASP A 337 -0.70 -16.24 9.22
N GLU A 338 -1.08 -15.97 7.97
CA GLU A 338 -1.77 -16.94 7.11
C GLU A 338 -0.92 -18.22 6.94
N LEU A 339 0.37 -18.09 6.64
CA LEU A 339 1.28 -19.25 6.60
C LEU A 339 1.37 -19.98 7.94
N ARG A 340 1.31 -19.26 9.07
CA ARG A 340 1.29 -19.90 10.40
C ARG A 340 0.03 -20.74 10.61
N GLN A 341 -1.13 -20.24 10.19
CA GLN A 341 -2.43 -20.89 10.37
C GLN A 341 -2.67 -22.06 9.41
N MET A 342 -2.19 -21.98 8.17
CA MET A 342 -2.32 -23.06 7.17
C MET A 342 -1.55 -24.35 7.52
N ALA A 343 -0.81 -24.37 8.64
CA ALA A 343 -0.13 -25.57 9.16
C ALA A 343 -1.00 -26.44 10.08
N GLY A 344 -2.19 -25.97 10.47
CA GLY A 344 -3.08 -26.65 11.41
C GLY A 344 -4.31 -27.30 10.77
N ALA A 345 -4.45 -27.25 9.45
CA ALA A 345 -5.54 -27.86 8.67
C ALA A 345 -4.93 -28.88 7.70
#